data_AF-A0A286SCV7-F1
#
_entry.id   AF-A0A286SCV7-F1
#
_cell.length_a   1.000
_cell.length_b   1.000
_cell.length_c   1.000
_cell.angle_alpha   90.00
_cell.angle_beta   90.00
_cell.angle_gamma   90.00
#
_symmetry.space_group_name_H-M   'P 1'
#
loop_
_entity.id
_entity.type
_entity.pdbx_description
1 polymer ?
#
loop_
_entity_poly.entity_id
_entity_poly.type
_entity_poly.pdbx_seq_one_letter_code
_entity_poly.pdbx_strand_id
1 'polypeptide(L)'
;DIVRGRDMFKRTDKDYVENGLKKVFKKIHGKLNGAAKSYYDADEKGNYYKLREDWWTVNRDQVWRAITCYIPYYVNYFKKKSVDTVDFTNDGKCGHTEGTVPTNLDYVPQFLRWFDEWAEEFCRKKKDKLNKVKEACRDEPNGKYCSHNGYDCTKTIRNKDICIRDSKCTPCSTKCKLYEIWLGNQQEAFKKQKEKYEKEINGTNVSQDSRNNSINNIYYDDFYKKYKEKTYNTVDKFINLLNEGRYCKNQKNSEENIDFTKIDDINGTFYRSKYCQVCPFCGVNCNGTTCEVNPEIYPSCENNKAYVPPRGVTPIDISVLYSGDEQGDITKKLKGFCSNPTDYDGKNYEKWQCYYKSIKDIKCHMTNLKQKVPKYLKVMIFDEFFDMWVTYLL
;
A
#
# COMPACT_ATOMS: atom_id res chain seq x y z
N ASP A 1 17.25 13.68 -16.25
CA ASP A 1 16.09 14.05 -17.10
C ASP A 1 15.91 15.55 -17.30
N ILE A 2 16.02 16.39 -16.27
CA ILE A 2 15.88 17.86 -16.40
C ILE A 2 16.76 18.44 -17.51
N VAL A 3 18.08 18.21 -17.46
CA VAL A 3 19.04 18.69 -18.48
C VAL A 3 18.62 18.27 -19.90
N ARG A 4 18.11 17.04 -20.01
CA ARG A 4 17.73 16.39 -21.27
C ARG A 4 16.34 16.80 -21.78
N GLY A 5 15.58 17.57 -21.01
CA GLY A 5 14.20 17.92 -21.34
C GLY A 5 13.25 16.72 -21.31
N ARG A 6 13.55 15.72 -20.47
CA ARG A 6 12.76 14.48 -20.27
C ARG A 6 12.00 14.44 -18.94
N ASP A 7 12.19 15.47 -18.12
CA ASP A 7 11.58 15.53 -16.82
C ASP A 7 10.07 15.79 -16.93
N MET A 8 9.27 15.02 -16.21
CA MET A 8 7.81 15.09 -16.20
C MET A 8 7.29 16.03 -15.11
N PHE A 9 8.15 16.50 -14.19
CA PHE A 9 7.71 17.32 -13.06
C PHE A 9 7.62 18.80 -13.44
N LYS A 10 6.40 19.26 -13.68
CA LYS A 10 6.12 20.67 -13.95
C LYS A 10 5.74 21.40 -12.66
N ARG A 11 6.73 22.07 -12.03
CA ARG A 11 6.50 22.83 -10.79
C ARG A 11 5.54 24.02 -10.97
N THR A 12 5.64 24.71 -12.10
CA THR A 12 4.87 25.93 -12.42
C THR A 12 4.63 26.03 -13.92
N ASP A 13 3.58 26.73 -14.35
CA ASP A 13 3.29 26.89 -15.77
C ASP A 13 4.36 27.63 -16.58
N LYS A 14 5.17 28.45 -15.92
CA LYS A 14 6.24 29.24 -16.56
C LYS A 14 7.51 28.45 -16.88
N ASP A 15 7.68 27.27 -16.29
CA ASP A 15 8.80 26.34 -16.48
C ASP A 15 10.17 27.01 -16.76
N TYR A 16 10.64 27.81 -15.80
CA TYR A 16 11.84 28.63 -15.96
C TYR A 16 13.11 27.82 -16.24
N VAL A 17 13.22 26.62 -15.67
CA VAL A 17 14.40 25.76 -15.82
C VAL A 17 14.49 25.24 -17.26
N GLU A 18 13.41 24.66 -17.79
CA GLU A 18 13.41 24.14 -19.15
C GLU A 18 13.58 25.28 -20.18
N ASN A 19 12.93 26.42 -19.95
CA ASN A 19 13.10 27.60 -20.81
C ASN A 19 14.52 28.16 -20.78
N GLY A 20 15.19 28.14 -19.62
CA GLY A 20 16.60 28.50 -19.49
C GLY A 20 17.50 27.53 -20.25
N LEU A 21 17.29 26.22 -20.07
CA LEU A 21 18.05 25.17 -20.76
C LEU A 21 17.90 25.27 -22.28
N LYS A 22 16.68 25.50 -22.79
CA LYS A 22 16.45 25.73 -24.24
C LYS A 22 17.33 26.86 -24.78
N LYS A 23 17.40 27.98 -24.06
CA LYS A 23 18.24 29.14 -24.45
C LYS A 23 19.74 28.80 -24.42
N VAL A 24 20.20 28.04 -23.43
CA VAL A 24 21.60 27.60 -23.32
C VAL A 24 21.95 26.67 -24.49
N PHE A 25 21.14 25.64 -24.74
CA PHE A 25 21.40 24.69 -25.81
C PHE A 25 21.27 25.32 -27.21
N LYS A 26 20.39 26.32 -27.39
CA LYS A 26 20.37 27.15 -28.61
C LYS A 26 21.71 27.86 -28.85
N LYS A 27 22.33 28.41 -27.80
CA LYS A 27 23.65 29.06 -27.90
C LYS A 27 24.77 28.05 -28.17
N ILE A 28 24.72 26.86 -27.55
CA ILE A 28 25.68 25.78 -27.80
C ILE A 28 25.58 25.32 -29.27
N HIS A 29 24.37 25.02 -29.74
CA HIS A 29 24.11 24.65 -31.14
C HIS A 29 24.58 25.72 -32.12
N GLY A 30 24.35 27.00 -31.80
CA GLY A 30 24.80 28.13 -32.61
C GLY A 30 26.31 28.20 -32.82
N LYS A 31 27.10 27.65 -31.90
CA LYS A 31 28.57 27.56 -31.95
C LYS A 31 29.10 26.28 -32.63
N LEU A 32 28.22 25.33 -32.99
CA LEU A 32 28.60 24.16 -33.77
C LEU A 32 28.85 24.55 -35.22
N ASN A 33 29.72 23.82 -35.90
CA ASN A 33 30.11 24.07 -37.29
C ASN A 33 29.85 22.85 -38.18
N GLY A 34 29.62 23.09 -39.47
CA GLY A 34 29.50 22.05 -40.49
C GLY A 34 28.44 20.99 -40.18
N ALA A 35 28.78 19.73 -40.45
CA ALA A 35 27.87 18.59 -40.30
C ALA A 35 27.33 18.41 -38.87
N ALA A 36 28.09 18.80 -37.84
CA ALA A 36 27.65 18.69 -36.45
C ALA A 36 26.42 19.58 -36.17
N LYS A 37 26.36 20.77 -36.76
CA LYS A 37 25.23 21.69 -36.56
C LYS A 37 23.94 21.08 -37.11
N SER A 38 23.99 20.55 -38.34
CA SER A 38 22.84 19.89 -39.00
C SER A 38 22.45 18.57 -38.33
N TYR A 39 23.41 17.82 -37.78
CA TYR A 39 23.10 16.57 -37.07
C TYR A 39 22.27 16.82 -35.79
N TYR A 40 22.57 17.93 -35.09
CA TYR A 40 22.00 18.31 -33.80
C TYR A 40 20.87 19.34 -33.92
N ASP A 41 20.10 19.32 -34.99
CA ASP A 41 19.00 20.26 -35.19
C ASP A 41 17.90 20.17 -34.12
N ALA A 42 17.17 21.28 -33.95
CA ALA A 42 16.05 21.36 -33.03
C ALA A 42 14.80 20.67 -33.57
N ASP A 43 13.95 20.21 -32.66
CA ASP A 43 12.58 19.81 -32.98
C ASP A 43 11.69 21.03 -33.31
N GLU A 44 10.42 20.79 -33.68
CA GLU A 44 9.48 21.87 -34.03
C GLU A 44 9.22 22.85 -32.87
N LYS A 45 9.47 22.43 -31.63
CA LYS A 45 9.32 23.22 -30.40
C LYS A 45 10.64 23.89 -29.98
N GLY A 46 11.65 23.88 -30.84
CA GLY A 46 12.95 24.48 -30.59
C GLY A 46 13.80 23.73 -29.56
N ASN A 47 13.57 22.42 -29.38
CA ASN A 47 14.30 21.59 -28.44
C ASN A 47 15.35 20.70 -29.12
N TYR A 48 16.56 20.74 -28.57
CA TYR A 48 17.74 20.08 -29.13
C TYR A 48 17.98 18.72 -28.45
N TYR A 49 17.03 17.79 -28.54
CA TYR A 49 17.09 16.53 -27.76
C TYR A 49 18.38 15.73 -28.00
N LYS A 50 18.78 15.49 -29.26
CA LYS A 50 20.04 14.78 -29.57
C LYS A 50 21.25 15.45 -28.91
N LEU A 51 21.34 16.77 -29.03
CA LEU A 51 22.45 17.54 -28.45
C LEU A 51 22.47 17.43 -26.93
N ARG A 52 21.29 17.48 -26.28
CA ARG A 52 21.16 17.38 -24.82
C ARG A 52 21.47 15.98 -24.30
N GLU A 53 21.09 14.93 -25.03
CA GLU A 53 21.41 13.53 -24.70
C GLU A 53 22.93 13.28 -24.76
N ASP A 54 23.58 13.72 -25.84
CA ASP A 54 25.02 13.52 -26.02
C ASP A 54 25.81 14.40 -25.03
N TRP A 55 25.35 15.63 -24.80
CA TRP A 55 25.90 16.48 -23.75
C TRP A 55 25.83 15.81 -22.39
N TRP A 56 24.69 15.19 -22.03
CA TRP A 56 24.60 14.44 -20.78
C TRP A 56 25.57 13.27 -20.73
N THR A 57 25.63 12.47 -21.80
CA THR A 57 26.49 11.28 -21.89
C THR A 57 27.98 11.63 -21.70
N VAL A 58 28.43 12.76 -22.25
CA VAL A 58 29.83 13.22 -22.14
C VAL A 58 30.14 13.89 -20.78
N ASN A 59 29.14 14.42 -20.07
CA ASN A 59 29.36 15.19 -18.84
C ASN A 59 28.88 14.52 -17.54
N ARG A 60 28.20 13.37 -17.63
CA ARG A 60 27.58 12.69 -16.47
C ARG A 60 28.58 12.27 -15.39
N ASP A 61 29.83 11.95 -15.75
CA ASP A 61 30.90 11.65 -14.80
C ASP A 61 31.25 12.89 -13.95
N GLN A 62 31.34 14.06 -14.57
CA GLN A 62 31.64 15.32 -13.89
C GLN A 62 30.51 15.71 -12.95
N VAL A 63 29.26 15.53 -13.41
CA VAL A 63 28.06 15.75 -12.59
C VAL A 63 28.04 14.79 -11.39
N TRP A 64 28.39 13.51 -11.59
CA TRP A 64 28.47 12.54 -10.49
C TRP A 64 29.53 12.94 -9.45
N ARG A 65 30.72 13.36 -9.89
CA ARG A 65 31.76 13.88 -8.98
C ARG A 65 31.25 15.08 -8.17
N ALA A 66 30.54 16.00 -8.80
CA ALA A 66 29.97 17.16 -8.10
C ALA A 66 28.94 16.75 -7.03
N ILE A 67 28.02 15.83 -7.35
CA ILE A 67 26.98 15.36 -6.42
C ILE A 67 27.58 14.56 -5.26
N THR A 68 28.66 13.82 -5.50
CA THR A 68 29.32 12.97 -4.50
C THR A 68 30.41 13.67 -3.68
N CYS A 69 30.67 14.96 -3.93
CA CYS A 69 31.80 15.70 -3.35
C CYS A 69 31.87 15.65 -1.80
N TYR A 70 30.71 15.75 -1.14
CA TYR A 70 30.59 15.79 0.32
C TYR A 70 30.01 14.51 0.93
N ILE A 71 29.99 13.41 0.18
CA ILE A 71 29.55 12.11 0.73
C ILE A 71 30.61 11.60 1.73
N PRO A 72 30.22 11.03 2.88
CA PRO A 72 31.17 10.43 3.81
C PRO A 72 31.93 9.25 3.17
N TYR A 73 33.19 9.07 3.56
CA TYR A 73 34.08 8.06 2.96
C TYR A 73 33.51 6.64 3.03
N TYR A 74 32.84 6.27 4.13
CA TYR A 74 32.30 4.93 4.34
C TYR A 74 31.01 4.61 3.56
N VAL A 75 30.48 5.55 2.77
CA VAL A 75 29.26 5.32 1.97
C VAL A 75 29.64 4.83 0.58
N ASN A 76 29.08 3.69 0.17
CA ASN A 76 29.31 3.07 -1.12
C ASN A 76 28.00 2.84 -1.87
N TYR A 77 28.07 2.82 -3.21
CA TYR A 77 26.96 2.44 -4.07
C TYR A 77 27.03 0.94 -4.35
N PHE A 78 25.90 0.25 -4.22
CA PHE A 78 25.79 -1.20 -4.43
C PHE A 78 24.73 -1.48 -5.48
N LYS A 79 25.03 -2.41 -6.40
CA LYS A 79 24.12 -2.84 -7.45
C LYS A 79 24.20 -4.35 -7.60
N LYS A 80 23.11 -5.04 -7.29
CA LYS A 80 22.99 -6.47 -7.52
C LYS A 80 22.82 -6.73 -9.02
N LYS A 81 23.71 -7.55 -9.61
CA LYS A 81 23.65 -7.96 -11.03
C LYS A 81 22.85 -9.25 -11.22
N SER A 82 23.03 -10.20 -10.30
CA SER A 82 22.41 -11.52 -10.31
C SER A 82 22.24 -11.99 -8.86
N VAL A 83 21.71 -13.21 -8.64
CA VAL A 83 21.53 -13.76 -7.28
C VAL A 83 22.83 -13.73 -6.47
N ASP A 84 23.95 -14.05 -7.11
CA ASP A 84 25.26 -14.26 -6.47
C ASP A 84 26.30 -13.18 -6.80
N THR A 85 25.93 -12.14 -7.53
CA THR A 85 26.87 -11.09 -7.96
C THR A 85 26.40 -9.69 -7.59
N VAL A 86 27.25 -8.94 -6.89
CA VAL A 86 27.04 -7.54 -6.50
C VAL A 86 28.21 -6.71 -7.00
N ASP A 87 27.92 -5.68 -7.79
CA ASP A 87 28.87 -4.60 -8.08
C ASP A 87 28.80 -3.58 -6.94
N PHE A 88 29.94 -3.02 -6.55
CA PHE A 88 29.99 -1.92 -5.60
C PHE A 88 31.16 -0.99 -5.87
N THR A 89 31.04 0.25 -5.40
CA THR A 89 32.14 1.22 -5.37
C THR A 89 33.09 0.86 -4.24
N ASN A 90 34.40 0.88 -4.49
CA ASN A 90 35.44 0.46 -3.55
C ASN A 90 36.24 1.63 -2.95
N ASP A 91 36.25 2.80 -3.60
CA ASP A 91 37.04 3.96 -3.15
C ASP A 91 36.30 4.86 -2.15
N GLY A 92 35.10 4.44 -1.72
CA GLY A 92 34.26 5.24 -0.83
C GLY A 92 33.54 6.39 -1.54
N LYS A 93 32.82 7.20 -0.77
CA LYS A 93 32.07 8.38 -1.26
C LYS A 93 31.18 8.10 -2.49
N CYS A 94 30.56 6.93 -2.56
CA CYS A 94 29.79 6.48 -3.73
C CYS A 94 30.58 6.49 -5.05
N GLY A 95 31.88 6.17 -5.03
CA GLY A 95 32.73 6.10 -6.21
C GLY A 95 33.13 7.47 -6.76
N HIS A 96 33.35 8.45 -5.87
CA HIS A 96 33.70 9.83 -6.25
C HIS A 96 34.97 9.90 -7.13
N THR A 97 35.95 9.02 -6.88
CA THR A 97 37.26 9.01 -7.56
C THR A 97 37.42 7.90 -8.60
N GLU A 98 36.45 6.99 -8.73
CA GLU A 98 36.55 5.80 -9.59
C GLU A 98 36.45 6.09 -11.10
N GLY A 99 36.23 7.35 -11.48
CA GLY A 99 36.17 7.83 -12.87
C GLY A 99 34.93 7.38 -13.65
N THR A 100 34.33 6.25 -13.30
CA THR A 100 33.09 5.73 -13.90
C THR A 100 31.90 5.95 -12.97
N VAL A 101 30.75 6.32 -13.54
CA VAL A 101 29.51 6.47 -12.76
C VAL A 101 28.96 5.06 -12.45
N PRO A 102 28.76 4.70 -11.17
CA PRO A 102 28.43 3.32 -10.77
C PRO A 102 26.97 2.93 -11.06
N THR A 103 26.15 3.88 -11.52
CA THR A 103 24.72 3.70 -11.81
C THR A 103 24.38 4.00 -13.26
N ASN A 104 23.29 3.37 -13.73
CA ASN A 104 22.66 3.63 -15.03
C ASN A 104 21.20 4.07 -14.85
N LEU A 105 20.81 4.53 -13.65
CA LEU A 105 19.45 5.01 -13.40
C LEU A 105 19.08 6.20 -14.31
N ASP A 106 20.04 7.03 -14.69
CA ASP A 106 19.84 8.07 -15.69
C ASP A 106 19.46 7.53 -17.09
N TYR A 107 19.53 6.23 -17.31
CA TYR A 107 19.10 5.55 -18.54
C TYR A 107 17.84 4.68 -18.34
N VAL A 108 17.21 4.74 -17.16
CA VAL A 108 15.91 4.10 -16.90
C VAL A 108 14.80 5.14 -17.07
N PRO A 109 13.64 4.84 -17.68
CA PRO A 109 12.50 5.75 -17.75
C PRO A 109 12.12 6.35 -16.38
N GLN A 110 11.88 7.67 -16.35
CA GLN A 110 11.62 8.38 -15.09
C GLN A 110 10.45 7.80 -14.28
N PHE A 111 9.37 7.40 -14.96
CA PHE A 111 8.21 6.79 -14.31
C PHE A 111 8.59 5.54 -13.50
N LEU A 112 9.38 4.62 -14.07
CA LEU A 112 9.81 3.40 -13.39
C LEU A 112 10.67 3.71 -12.16
N ARG A 113 11.56 4.70 -12.26
CA ARG A 113 12.38 5.13 -11.12
C ARG A 113 11.54 5.72 -10.00
N TRP A 114 10.56 6.56 -10.33
CA TRP A 114 9.65 7.14 -9.34
C TRP A 114 8.77 6.08 -8.69
N PHE A 115 8.34 5.06 -9.44
CA PHE A 115 7.53 3.98 -8.87
C PHE A 115 8.35 3.10 -7.92
N ASP A 116 9.59 2.77 -8.29
CA ASP A 116 10.54 2.08 -7.41
C ASP A 116 10.86 2.91 -6.14
N GLU A 117 11.17 4.20 -6.31
CA GLU A 117 11.42 5.13 -5.20
C GLU A 117 10.20 5.28 -4.29
N TRP A 118 9.01 5.40 -4.86
CA TRP A 118 7.76 5.47 -4.11
C TRP A 118 7.55 4.22 -3.25
N ALA A 119 7.82 3.03 -3.79
CA ALA A 119 7.63 1.77 -3.06
C ALA A 119 8.61 1.66 -1.88
N GLU A 120 9.89 1.97 -2.10
CA GLU A 120 10.91 1.96 -1.04
C GLU A 120 10.61 3.00 0.06
N GLU A 121 10.22 4.22 -0.32
CA GLU A 121 9.82 5.26 0.63
C GLU A 121 8.53 4.92 1.39
N PHE A 122 7.55 4.30 0.71
CA PHE A 122 6.34 3.79 1.34
C PHE A 122 6.69 2.75 2.41
N CYS A 123 7.49 1.74 2.07
CA CYS A 123 7.90 0.70 2.99
C CYS A 123 8.63 1.28 4.20
N ARG A 124 9.59 2.18 3.99
CA ARG A 124 10.33 2.86 5.07
C ARG A 124 9.41 3.68 5.98
N LYS A 125 8.52 4.50 5.40
CA LYS A 125 7.60 5.36 6.17
C LYS A 125 6.50 4.57 6.86
N LYS A 126 6.02 3.48 6.27
CA LYS A 126 5.02 2.60 6.88
C LYS A 126 5.54 2.07 8.21
N LYS A 127 6.79 1.59 8.25
CA LYS A 127 7.43 1.11 9.49
C LYS A 127 7.50 2.19 10.58
N ASP A 128 7.99 3.38 10.26
CA ASP A 128 8.08 4.49 11.22
C ASP A 128 6.69 4.90 11.75
N LYS A 129 5.71 5.01 10.86
CA LYS A 129 4.34 5.35 11.24
C LYS A 129 3.67 4.26 12.08
N LEU A 130 3.91 2.99 11.74
CA LEU A 130 3.40 1.85 12.49
C LEU A 130 3.98 1.80 13.91
N ASN A 131 5.28 2.09 14.07
CA ASN A 131 5.90 2.19 15.39
C ASN A 131 5.24 3.28 16.25
N LYS A 132 5.01 4.47 15.68
CA LYS A 132 4.31 5.57 16.38
C LYS A 132 2.88 5.21 16.77
N VAL A 133 2.19 4.43 15.94
CA VAL A 133 0.86 3.88 16.26
C VAL A 133 0.97 2.87 17.40
N LYS A 134 1.93 1.93 17.33
CA LYS A 134 2.16 0.92 18.36
C LYS A 134 2.39 1.56 19.72
N GLU A 135 3.33 2.49 19.83
CA GLU A 135 3.64 3.22 21.07
C GLU A 135 2.42 3.97 21.64
N ALA A 136 1.60 4.55 20.74
CA ALA A 136 0.39 5.25 21.15
C ALA A 136 -0.72 4.30 21.63
N CYS A 137 -0.79 3.07 21.12
CA CYS A 137 -1.92 2.16 21.30
C CYS A 137 -1.65 0.93 22.18
N ARG A 138 -0.39 0.51 22.32
CA ARG A 138 0.02 -0.71 23.05
C ARG A 138 1.21 -0.40 23.93
N ASP A 139 1.10 -0.80 25.19
CA ASP A 139 2.20 -0.87 26.15
C ASP A 139 1.78 -1.92 27.19
N GLU A 140 1.85 -3.18 26.77
CA GLU A 140 1.31 -4.34 27.52
C GLU A 140 1.93 -4.50 28.92
N PRO A 141 3.24 -4.29 29.14
CA PRO A 141 3.83 -4.32 30.48
C PRO A 141 3.21 -3.30 31.44
N ASN A 142 2.75 -2.15 30.92
CA ASN A 142 2.07 -1.12 31.69
C ASN A 142 0.52 -1.23 31.61
N GLY A 143 -0.01 -2.35 31.12
CA GLY A 143 -1.45 -2.59 31.02
C GLY A 143 -2.18 -1.66 30.06
N LYS A 144 -1.51 -1.16 29.02
CA LYS A 144 -2.11 -0.28 28.01
C LYS A 144 -2.51 -1.08 26.77
N TYR A 145 -3.81 -1.17 26.53
CA TYR A 145 -4.36 -1.74 25.31
C TYR A 145 -5.51 -0.86 24.82
N CYS A 146 -5.25 -0.02 23.81
CA CYS A 146 -6.22 0.96 23.32
C CYS A 146 -6.80 0.58 21.95
N SER A 147 -8.04 0.98 21.68
CA SER A 147 -8.64 0.84 20.35
C SER A 147 -8.44 2.08 19.48
N HIS A 148 -8.69 1.92 18.17
CA HIS A 148 -8.81 3.01 17.20
C HIS A 148 -9.74 4.14 17.65
N ASN A 149 -10.81 3.81 18.38
CA ASN A 149 -11.80 4.80 18.84
C ASN A 149 -11.44 5.44 20.19
N GLY A 150 -10.26 5.14 20.74
CA GLY A 150 -9.78 5.70 22.00
C GLY A 150 -10.38 5.04 23.25
N TYR A 151 -10.99 3.86 23.12
CA TYR A 151 -11.41 3.06 24.25
C TYR A 151 -10.24 2.27 24.84
N ASP A 152 -10.22 2.13 26.17
CA ASP A 152 -9.31 1.25 26.90
C ASP A 152 -9.88 -0.17 26.91
N CYS A 153 -9.26 -1.07 26.14
CA CYS A 153 -9.72 -2.44 25.96
C CYS A 153 -9.49 -3.33 27.17
N THR A 154 -8.68 -2.89 28.15
CA THR A 154 -8.53 -3.60 29.42
C THR A 154 -9.77 -3.47 30.31
N LYS A 155 -10.61 -2.46 30.04
CA LYS A 155 -11.85 -2.17 30.76
C LYS A 155 -13.10 -2.25 29.87
N THR A 156 -12.92 -2.14 28.56
CA THR A 156 -14.00 -2.18 27.57
C THR A 156 -14.36 -3.62 27.24
N ILE A 157 -15.63 -3.95 27.43
CA ILE A 157 -16.22 -5.27 27.18
C ILE A 157 -17.46 -5.03 26.32
N ARG A 158 -17.30 -5.16 24.99
CA ARG A 158 -18.33 -4.76 24.02
C ARG A 158 -19.60 -5.60 24.15
N ASN A 159 -19.49 -6.89 24.50
CA ASN A 159 -20.66 -7.75 24.65
C ASN A 159 -21.54 -7.41 25.88
N LYS A 160 -21.02 -6.60 26.80
CA LYS A 160 -21.77 -6.11 27.97
C LYS A 160 -22.11 -4.62 27.81
N ASP A 161 -21.92 -4.06 26.62
CA ASP A 161 -22.04 -2.63 26.31
C ASP A 161 -21.16 -1.71 27.19
N ILE A 162 -20.09 -2.27 27.76
CA ILE A 162 -19.16 -1.53 28.60
C ILE A 162 -18.11 -0.90 27.68
N CYS A 163 -18.25 0.39 27.39
CA CYS A 163 -17.32 1.15 26.55
C CYS A 163 -16.61 2.24 27.36
N ILE A 164 -15.36 2.01 27.75
CA ILE A 164 -14.62 2.93 28.63
C ILE A 164 -13.60 3.73 27.82
N ARG A 165 -13.81 5.05 27.73
CA ARG A 165 -12.81 5.98 27.20
C ARG A 165 -11.84 6.37 28.30
N ASP A 166 -10.56 6.38 27.97
CA ASP A 166 -9.51 6.84 28.87
C ASP A 166 -8.63 7.83 28.12
N SER A 167 -8.23 8.90 28.81
CA SER A 167 -7.32 9.92 28.29
C SER A 167 -6.00 9.31 27.76
N LYS A 168 -5.52 8.21 28.38
CA LYS A 168 -4.32 7.48 27.93
C LYS A 168 -4.48 6.84 26.54
N CYS A 169 -5.72 6.64 26.09
CA CYS A 169 -6.06 6.06 24.79
C CYS A 169 -6.45 7.11 23.72
N THR A 170 -6.60 8.38 24.09
CA THR A 170 -6.81 9.48 23.12
C THR A 170 -5.67 9.61 22.10
N PRO A 171 -4.38 9.46 22.48
CA PRO A 171 -3.28 9.45 21.51
C PRO A 171 -3.41 8.32 20.47
N CYS A 172 -3.87 7.13 20.89
CA CYS A 172 -4.07 6.00 19.98
C CYS A 172 -5.07 6.37 18.87
N SER A 173 -6.23 6.92 19.24
CA SER A 173 -7.24 7.32 18.25
C SER A 173 -6.70 8.35 17.26
N THR A 174 -5.98 9.36 17.76
CA THR A 174 -5.41 10.42 16.92
C THR A 174 -4.37 9.86 15.95
N LYS A 175 -3.43 9.03 16.44
CA LYS A 175 -2.38 8.43 15.59
C LYS A 175 -2.97 7.44 14.58
N CYS A 176 -3.96 6.66 14.96
CA CYS A 176 -4.65 5.75 14.06
C CYS A 176 -5.37 6.48 12.92
N LYS A 177 -6.11 7.56 13.21
CA LYS A 177 -6.77 8.37 12.18
C LYS A 177 -5.76 8.96 11.18
N LEU A 178 -4.67 9.55 11.68
CA LEU A 178 -3.62 10.10 10.83
C LEU A 178 -2.90 9.02 9.99
N TYR A 179 -2.71 7.83 10.57
CA TYR A 179 -2.15 6.68 9.85
C TYR A 179 -3.07 6.20 8.74
N GLU A 180 -4.38 6.03 9.01
CA GLU A 180 -5.36 5.59 8.02
C GLU A 180 -5.52 6.60 6.87
N ILE A 181 -5.58 7.91 7.15
CA ILE A 181 -5.61 8.94 6.10
C ILE A 181 -4.38 8.84 5.21
N TRP A 182 -3.19 8.73 5.81
CA TRP A 182 -1.95 8.59 5.07
C TRP A 182 -1.96 7.31 4.22
N LEU A 183 -2.39 6.18 4.79
CA LEU A 183 -2.42 4.88 4.12
C LEU A 183 -3.40 4.89 2.93
N GLY A 184 -4.57 5.51 3.08
CA GLY A 184 -5.54 5.70 2.01
C GLY A 184 -4.96 6.50 0.84
N ASN A 185 -4.27 7.62 1.11
CA ASN A 185 -3.59 8.40 0.08
C ASN A 185 -2.49 7.60 -0.65
N GLN A 186 -1.75 6.74 0.08
CA GLN A 186 -0.75 5.86 -0.53
C GLN A 186 -1.41 4.78 -1.39
N GLN A 187 -2.55 4.22 -0.97
CA GLN A 187 -3.29 3.26 -1.77
C GLN A 187 -3.76 3.86 -3.10
N GLU A 188 -4.24 5.11 -3.07
CA GLU A 188 -4.65 5.82 -4.29
C GLU A 188 -3.45 6.11 -5.22
N ALA A 189 -2.34 6.59 -4.65
CA ALA A 189 -1.11 6.83 -5.41
C ALA A 189 -0.58 5.53 -6.05
N PHE A 190 -0.65 4.41 -5.34
CA PHE A 190 -0.27 3.11 -5.87
C PHE A 190 -1.17 2.68 -7.04
N LYS A 191 -2.50 2.80 -6.91
CA LYS A 191 -3.45 2.47 -7.98
C LYS A 191 -3.17 3.27 -9.25
N LYS A 192 -2.97 4.59 -9.12
CA LYS A 192 -2.62 5.47 -10.25
C LYS A 192 -1.31 5.07 -10.94
N GLN A 193 -0.29 4.70 -10.16
CA GLN A 193 0.99 4.24 -10.70
C GLN A 193 0.85 2.87 -11.37
N LYS A 194 0.08 1.94 -10.79
CA LYS A 194 -0.24 0.65 -11.41
C LYS A 194 -0.92 0.83 -12.77
N GLU A 195 -1.97 1.64 -12.84
CA GLU A 195 -2.66 1.96 -14.10
C GLU A 195 -1.74 2.64 -15.12
N LYS A 196 -0.85 3.53 -14.68
CA LYS A 196 0.14 4.15 -15.56
C LYS A 196 1.11 3.10 -16.11
N TYR A 197 1.62 2.19 -15.27
CA TYR A 197 2.48 1.10 -15.72
C TYR A 197 1.76 0.21 -16.76
N GLU A 198 0.50 -0.15 -16.51
CA GLU A 198 -0.34 -0.89 -17.47
C GLU A 198 -0.44 -0.18 -18.82
N LYS A 199 -0.60 1.14 -18.83
CA LYS A 199 -0.64 1.95 -20.05
C LYS A 199 0.71 2.02 -20.76
N GLU A 200 1.81 2.18 -20.04
CA GLU A 200 3.15 2.23 -20.65
C GLU A 200 3.54 0.87 -21.25
N ILE A 201 3.21 -0.23 -20.56
CA ILE A 201 3.51 -1.57 -21.05
C ILE A 201 2.56 -2.00 -22.17
N ASN A 202 1.27 -1.62 -22.17
CA ASN A 202 0.36 -2.03 -23.25
C ASN A 202 0.34 -1.05 -24.44
N GLY A 203 0.62 0.23 -24.19
CA GLY A 203 0.52 1.33 -25.14
C GLY A 203 1.54 1.32 -26.28
N THR A 204 2.52 0.41 -26.26
CA THR A 204 3.48 0.22 -27.36
C THR A 204 2.87 -0.38 -28.64
N ASN A 205 1.53 -0.59 -28.67
CA ASN A 205 0.78 -0.97 -29.88
C ASN A 205 -0.03 0.19 -30.51
N VAL A 206 0.12 1.45 -30.06
CA VAL A 206 -0.63 2.59 -30.63
C VAL A 206 0.21 3.36 -31.66
N SER A 207 -0.12 3.05 -32.93
CA SER A 207 0.07 3.76 -34.20
C SER A 207 1.36 4.52 -34.53
N GLN A 208 1.95 4.12 -35.66
CA GLN A 208 2.94 4.85 -36.46
C GLN A 208 2.45 6.21 -37.02
N ASP A 209 1.33 6.76 -36.54
CA ASP A 209 0.64 7.89 -37.18
C ASP A 209 0.90 9.26 -36.56
N SER A 210 1.76 9.37 -35.54
CA SER A 210 2.30 10.67 -35.10
C SER A 210 3.76 10.82 -35.51
N ARG A 211 3.99 11.05 -36.81
CA ARG A 211 5.31 11.36 -37.39
C ARG A 211 5.92 12.70 -36.95
N ASN A 212 5.44 13.34 -35.87
CA ASN A 212 6.01 14.60 -35.38
C ASN A 212 6.35 14.54 -33.88
N ASN A 213 7.66 14.70 -33.61
CA ASN A 213 8.32 15.06 -32.34
C ASN A 213 8.58 13.99 -31.27
N SER A 214 9.74 13.36 -31.37
CA SER A 214 10.91 13.58 -30.48
C SER A 214 11.73 12.31 -30.29
N ILE A 215 13.06 12.42 -30.31
CA ILE A 215 14.01 11.34 -29.95
C ILE A 215 13.70 10.70 -28.58
N ASN A 216 12.96 11.39 -27.72
CA ASN A 216 12.51 10.86 -26.43
C ASN A 216 11.61 9.63 -26.56
N ASN A 217 10.73 9.59 -27.56
CA ASN A 217 9.84 8.43 -27.73
C ASN A 217 10.65 7.17 -28.12
N ILE A 218 11.66 7.32 -28.97
CA ILE A 218 12.50 6.20 -29.44
C ILE A 218 13.24 5.53 -28.28
N TYR A 219 13.82 6.32 -27.37
CA TYR A 219 14.57 5.76 -26.23
C TYR A 219 13.66 5.03 -25.24
N TYR A 220 12.49 5.61 -24.93
CA TYR A 220 11.50 5.00 -24.04
C TYR A 220 10.92 3.72 -24.66
N ASP A 221 10.60 3.75 -25.95
CA ASP A 221 10.10 2.60 -26.69
C ASP A 221 11.12 1.47 -26.72
N ASP A 222 12.40 1.76 -27.02
CA ASP A 222 13.45 0.75 -27.04
C ASP A 222 13.69 0.14 -25.66
N PHE A 223 13.61 0.94 -24.59
CA PHE A 223 13.68 0.44 -23.22
C PHE A 223 12.52 -0.52 -22.95
N TYR A 224 11.27 -0.09 -23.16
CA TYR A 224 10.10 -0.92 -22.87
C TYR A 224 9.99 -2.15 -23.78
N LYS A 225 10.43 -2.08 -25.05
CA LYS A 225 10.53 -3.24 -25.95
C LYS A 225 11.49 -4.28 -25.39
N LYS A 226 12.73 -3.89 -25.09
CA LYS A 226 13.73 -4.78 -24.46
C LYS A 226 13.28 -5.28 -23.08
N TYR A 227 12.53 -4.45 -22.35
CA TYR A 227 11.98 -4.80 -21.04
C TYR A 227 10.86 -5.84 -21.14
N LYS A 228 10.01 -5.78 -22.18
CA LYS A 228 8.98 -6.77 -22.50
C LYS A 228 9.52 -8.09 -23.01
N GLU A 229 10.59 -8.06 -23.79
CA GLU A 229 11.28 -9.28 -24.26
C GLU A 229 11.86 -10.07 -23.08
N LYS A 230 12.11 -9.39 -21.94
CA LYS A 230 12.44 -10.03 -20.67
C LYS A 230 11.21 -10.49 -19.91
N THR A 231 11.43 -11.18 -18.80
CA THR A 231 10.37 -11.78 -17.98
C THR A 231 9.34 -10.78 -17.46
N TYR A 232 9.57 -9.46 -17.43
CA TYR A 232 8.74 -8.44 -16.74
C TYR A 232 7.63 -7.83 -17.59
N ASN A 233 7.11 -8.58 -18.56
CA ASN A 233 6.08 -8.17 -19.49
C ASN A 233 4.69 -7.90 -18.86
N THR A 234 4.48 -8.26 -17.59
CA THR A 234 3.23 -8.02 -16.88
C THR A 234 3.45 -7.15 -15.64
N VAL A 235 2.38 -6.45 -15.27
CA VAL A 235 2.36 -5.53 -14.12
C VAL A 235 2.60 -6.29 -12.82
N ASP A 236 2.02 -7.49 -12.68
CA ASP A 236 2.20 -8.31 -11.50
C ASP A 236 3.66 -8.71 -11.27
N LYS A 237 4.42 -8.95 -12.35
CA LYS A 237 5.85 -9.26 -12.23
C LYS A 237 6.68 -8.05 -11.81
N PHE A 238 6.33 -6.86 -12.29
CA PHE A 238 6.97 -5.63 -11.81
C PHE A 238 6.61 -5.33 -10.35
N ILE A 239 5.34 -5.50 -9.97
CA ILE A 239 4.89 -5.35 -8.58
C ILE A 239 5.64 -6.31 -7.65
N ASN A 240 5.90 -7.54 -8.10
CA ASN A 240 6.73 -8.49 -7.36
C ASN A 240 8.17 -8.00 -7.15
N LEU A 241 8.75 -7.24 -8.08
CA LEU A 241 10.07 -6.63 -7.88
C LEU A 241 10.04 -5.55 -6.79
N LEU A 242 8.96 -4.77 -6.71
CA LEU A 242 8.81 -3.75 -5.66
C LEU A 242 8.84 -4.39 -4.25
N ASN A 243 8.29 -5.60 -4.10
CA ASN A 243 8.37 -6.36 -2.85
C ASN A 243 9.80 -6.79 -2.48
N GLU A 244 10.72 -6.87 -3.45
CA GLU A 244 12.13 -7.24 -3.24
C GLU A 244 13.03 -6.04 -2.95
N GLY A 245 12.49 -4.81 -2.95
CA GLY A 245 13.19 -3.60 -2.54
C GLY A 245 13.79 -3.71 -1.14
N ARG A 246 14.86 -2.96 -0.85
CA ARG A 246 15.63 -3.10 0.40
C ARG A 246 14.75 -2.88 1.62
N TYR A 247 13.92 -1.83 1.62
CA TYR A 247 13.05 -1.53 2.77
C TYR A 247 11.81 -2.40 2.83
N CYS A 248 11.30 -2.84 1.68
CA CYS A 248 10.13 -3.73 1.60
C CYS A 248 10.47 -5.17 1.98
N LYS A 249 11.59 -5.71 1.50
CA LYS A 249 12.06 -7.07 1.78
C LYS A 249 12.37 -7.30 3.26
N ASN A 250 12.99 -6.31 3.91
CA ASN A 250 13.30 -6.35 5.34
C ASN A 250 12.05 -6.38 6.24
N GLN A 251 10.85 -6.27 5.67
CA GLN A 251 9.57 -6.33 6.39
C GLN A 251 8.81 -7.65 6.20
N LYS A 252 9.32 -8.62 5.42
CA LYS A 252 8.69 -9.95 5.24
C LYS A 252 8.56 -10.79 6.53
N ASN A 253 9.25 -10.39 7.61
CA ASN A 253 9.18 -11.01 8.94
C ASN A 253 8.70 -10.01 10.02
N SER A 254 8.06 -8.92 9.61
CA SER A 254 7.54 -7.92 10.54
C SER A 254 6.09 -8.21 10.93
N GLU A 255 5.61 -7.60 12.01
CA GLU A 255 4.24 -7.81 12.50
C GLU A 255 3.14 -7.47 11.47
N GLU A 256 3.46 -6.68 10.43
CA GLU A 256 2.56 -6.35 9.31
C GLU A 256 3.31 -6.44 7.97
N ASN A 257 3.30 -7.63 7.35
CA ASN A 257 3.99 -7.89 6.09
C ASN A 257 3.50 -6.99 4.94
N ILE A 258 4.45 -6.51 4.13
CA ILE A 258 4.17 -5.78 2.90
C ILE A 258 4.19 -6.77 1.73
N ASP A 259 3.09 -6.80 1.00
CA ASP A 259 2.96 -7.49 -0.27
C ASP A 259 2.05 -6.67 -1.20
N PHE A 260 2.65 -6.01 -2.19
CA PHE A 260 1.94 -5.20 -3.17
C PHE A 260 1.08 -6.01 -4.15
N THR A 261 1.19 -7.35 -4.16
CA THR A 261 0.29 -8.20 -4.97
C THR A 261 -1.08 -8.40 -4.32
N LYS A 262 -1.18 -8.18 -3.01
CA LYS A 262 -2.40 -8.40 -2.19
C LYS A 262 -3.07 -7.09 -1.81
N ILE A 263 -3.52 -6.33 -2.82
CA ILE A 263 -4.05 -4.97 -2.63
C ILE A 263 -5.45 -4.98 -1.98
N ASP A 264 -6.26 -5.99 -2.32
CA ASP A 264 -7.66 -6.12 -1.89
C ASP A 264 -7.87 -7.20 -0.81
N ASP A 265 -6.78 -7.71 -0.23
CA ASP A 265 -6.85 -8.73 0.82
C ASP A 265 -7.21 -8.10 2.18
N ILE A 266 -7.96 -8.83 3.00
CA ILE A 266 -8.46 -8.41 4.32
C ILE A 266 -7.31 -8.21 5.33
N ASN A 267 -6.09 -8.60 4.98
CA ASN A 267 -4.86 -8.30 5.71
C ASN A 267 -3.75 -7.79 4.75
N GLY A 268 -4.15 -7.11 3.69
CA GLY A 268 -3.25 -6.62 2.65
C GLY A 268 -2.40 -5.42 3.09
N THR A 269 -1.50 -5.01 2.21
CA THR A 269 -0.53 -3.91 2.47
C THR A 269 -1.18 -2.59 2.91
N PHE A 270 -2.40 -2.32 2.45
CA PHE A 270 -3.13 -1.08 2.72
C PHE A 270 -4.24 -1.25 3.76
N TYR A 271 -4.28 -2.37 4.48
CA TYR A 271 -5.21 -2.59 5.57
C TYR A 271 -4.76 -1.83 6.83
N ARG A 272 -5.72 -1.41 7.66
CA ARG A 272 -5.46 -0.76 8.95
C ARG A 272 -4.58 -1.63 9.83
N SER A 273 -3.77 -0.96 10.63
CA SER A 273 -2.89 -1.66 11.55
C SER A 273 -3.68 -2.51 12.54
N LYS A 274 -3.09 -3.64 12.97
CA LYS A 274 -3.65 -4.45 14.06
C LYS A 274 -3.77 -3.70 15.40
N TYR A 275 -2.99 -2.64 15.59
CA TYR A 275 -3.09 -1.76 16.77
C TYR A 275 -4.24 -0.76 16.66
N CYS A 276 -4.69 -0.48 15.43
CA CYS A 276 -5.81 0.40 15.11
C CYS A 276 -7.10 -0.37 14.86
N GLN A 277 -7.30 -1.47 15.58
CA GLN A 277 -8.56 -2.19 15.60
C GLN A 277 -9.48 -1.63 16.69
N VAL A 278 -10.77 -1.94 16.59
CA VAL A 278 -11.69 -1.78 17.71
C VAL A 278 -11.30 -2.73 18.85
N CYS A 279 -11.79 -2.47 20.06
CA CYS A 279 -11.53 -3.41 21.17
C CYS A 279 -12.10 -4.79 20.83
N PRO A 280 -11.40 -5.87 21.22
CA PRO A 280 -11.94 -7.21 21.09
C PRO A 280 -13.30 -7.32 21.77
N PHE A 281 -14.17 -8.16 21.23
CA PHE A 281 -15.55 -8.26 21.70
C PHE A 281 -15.65 -8.60 23.19
N CYS A 282 -14.78 -9.49 23.66
CA CYS A 282 -14.66 -9.94 25.04
C CYS A 282 -13.62 -9.19 25.88
N GLY A 283 -13.08 -8.08 25.38
CA GLY A 283 -11.98 -7.37 26.01
C GLY A 283 -10.66 -8.14 25.97
N VAL A 284 -9.70 -7.70 26.78
CA VAL A 284 -8.38 -8.34 26.92
C VAL A 284 -8.07 -8.60 28.39
N ASN A 285 -7.29 -9.64 28.64
CA ASN A 285 -6.71 -9.91 29.95
C ASN A 285 -5.21 -9.61 29.92
N CYS A 286 -4.76 -8.70 30.77
CA CYS A 286 -3.36 -8.32 30.88
C CYS A 286 -2.76 -8.86 32.18
N ASN A 287 -1.73 -9.68 32.09
CA ASN A 287 -1.08 -10.33 33.24
C ASN A 287 0.15 -9.55 33.79
N GLY A 288 0.34 -8.31 33.32
CA GLY A 288 1.49 -7.45 33.69
C GLY A 288 2.72 -7.60 32.79
N THR A 289 2.73 -8.54 31.85
CA THR A 289 3.78 -8.64 30.82
C THR A 289 3.19 -8.65 29.41
N THR A 290 2.08 -9.35 29.21
CA THR A 290 1.36 -9.44 27.95
C THR A 290 -0.13 -9.19 28.15
N CYS A 291 -0.80 -8.79 27.08
CA CYS A 291 -2.26 -8.67 27.02
C CYS A 291 -2.81 -9.66 25.98
N GLU A 292 -3.52 -10.67 26.47
CA GLU A 292 -4.15 -11.67 25.62
C GLU A 292 -5.61 -11.30 25.36
N VAL A 293 -6.05 -11.50 24.12
CA VAL A 293 -7.45 -11.31 23.77
C VAL A 293 -8.27 -12.41 24.42
N ASN A 294 -9.28 -12.03 25.20
CA ASN A 294 -10.16 -13.02 25.81
C ASN A 294 -10.84 -13.85 24.72
N PRO A 295 -10.86 -15.18 24.87
CA PRO A 295 -11.53 -16.03 23.89
C PRO A 295 -13.00 -15.64 23.80
N GLU A 296 -13.49 -15.49 22.59
CA GLU A 296 -14.88 -15.16 22.32
C GLU A 296 -15.76 -16.39 22.51
N ILE A 297 -15.98 -16.76 23.78
CA ILE A 297 -16.84 -17.89 24.17
C ILE A 297 -18.24 -17.36 24.47
N TYR A 298 -19.15 -17.48 23.50
CA TYR A 298 -20.54 -17.00 23.60
C TYR A 298 -21.37 -17.80 24.62
N PRO A 299 -22.49 -17.25 25.14
CA PRO A 299 -23.02 -15.88 24.98
C PRO A 299 -22.27 -14.74 25.71
N SER A 300 -21.47 -15.02 26.74
CA SER A 300 -21.04 -13.96 27.69
C SER A 300 -19.52 -13.81 27.84
N CYS A 301 -18.73 -14.32 26.89
CA CYS A 301 -17.27 -14.51 27.06
C CYS A 301 -16.96 -15.49 28.20
N GLU A 302 -17.89 -16.42 28.44
CA GLU A 302 -17.86 -17.44 29.48
C GLU A 302 -18.02 -18.82 28.85
N ASN A 303 -17.45 -19.84 29.49
CA ASN A 303 -17.41 -21.21 28.99
C ASN A 303 -18.80 -21.83 28.96
N ASN A 304 -19.48 -21.80 27.80
CA ASN A 304 -20.81 -22.39 27.66
C ASN A 304 -20.75 -23.71 26.91
N LYS A 305 -21.38 -24.71 27.52
CA LYS A 305 -21.68 -26.03 26.93
C LYS A 305 -22.32 -25.86 25.55
N ALA A 306 -22.18 -26.88 24.69
CA ALA A 306 -22.83 -26.95 23.39
C ALA A 306 -24.29 -26.50 23.49
N TYR A 307 -24.68 -25.57 22.61
CA TYR A 307 -26.05 -25.09 22.52
C TYR A 307 -27.00 -26.26 22.24
N VAL A 308 -27.95 -26.49 23.15
CA VAL A 308 -29.02 -27.46 22.97
C VAL A 308 -30.32 -26.68 22.84
N PRO A 309 -30.97 -26.66 21.66
CA PRO A 309 -32.27 -26.02 21.51
C PRO A 309 -33.30 -26.68 22.46
N PRO A 310 -34.24 -25.92 23.04
CA PRO A 310 -35.23 -26.49 23.93
C PRO A 310 -36.11 -27.52 23.21
N ARG A 311 -36.52 -28.58 23.91
CA ARG A 311 -37.48 -29.55 23.35
C ARG A 311 -38.85 -28.88 23.16
N GLY A 312 -39.46 -29.09 22.00
CA GLY A 312 -40.84 -28.65 21.71
C GLY A 312 -40.99 -27.23 21.16
N VAL A 313 -39.89 -26.57 20.76
CA VAL A 313 -39.94 -25.29 20.02
C VAL A 313 -39.45 -25.48 18.59
N THR A 314 -40.18 -24.91 17.64
CA THR A 314 -39.79 -24.87 16.22
C THR A 314 -38.95 -23.62 15.97
N PRO A 315 -37.67 -23.73 15.60
CA PRO A 315 -36.85 -22.56 15.24
C PRO A 315 -37.37 -21.88 13.96
N ILE A 316 -37.20 -20.57 13.89
CA ILE A 316 -37.47 -19.73 12.72
C ILE A 316 -36.14 -19.44 12.05
N ASP A 317 -36.01 -19.80 10.78
CA ASP A 317 -34.85 -19.45 9.96
C ASP A 317 -34.90 -17.97 9.57
N ILE A 318 -33.80 -17.23 9.82
CA ILE A 318 -33.61 -15.84 9.43
C ILE A 318 -32.30 -15.74 8.66
N SER A 319 -32.37 -15.14 7.47
CA SER A 319 -31.19 -14.82 6.66
C SER A 319 -30.81 -13.37 6.87
N VAL A 320 -29.60 -13.13 7.36
CA VAL A 320 -29.08 -11.79 7.69
C VAL A 320 -27.99 -11.40 6.71
N LEU A 321 -28.13 -10.22 6.10
CA LEU A 321 -27.03 -9.60 5.35
C LEU A 321 -26.00 -9.05 6.34
N TYR A 322 -24.76 -9.50 6.22
CA TYR A 322 -23.65 -9.12 7.09
C TYR A 322 -22.53 -8.46 6.29
N SER A 323 -22.20 -7.23 6.68
CA SER A 323 -21.18 -6.40 6.03
C SER A 323 -19.78 -6.51 6.67
N GLY A 324 -19.67 -7.16 7.83
CA GLY A 324 -18.42 -7.31 8.58
C GLY A 324 -17.97 -6.05 9.32
N ASP A 325 -17.25 -6.22 10.43
CA ASP A 325 -16.66 -5.15 11.24
C ASP A 325 -15.24 -4.74 10.76
N GLU A 326 -14.71 -5.43 9.77
CA GLU A 326 -13.39 -5.19 9.17
C GLU A 326 -13.32 -3.83 8.45
N GLN A 327 -12.13 -3.30 8.20
CA GLN A 327 -11.99 -2.12 7.35
C GLN A 327 -12.25 -2.46 5.88
N GLY A 328 -12.99 -1.63 5.17
CA GLY A 328 -13.10 -1.76 3.72
C GLY A 328 -14.20 -0.90 3.14
N ASP A 329 -14.13 -0.70 1.83
CA ASP A 329 -15.22 -0.11 1.06
C ASP A 329 -16.45 -1.02 1.14
N ILE A 330 -17.57 -0.47 1.60
CA ILE A 330 -18.82 -1.22 1.77
C ILE A 330 -19.26 -1.87 0.45
N THR A 331 -18.99 -1.21 -0.69
CA THR A 331 -19.32 -1.75 -2.01
C THR A 331 -18.51 -2.99 -2.36
N LYS A 332 -17.26 -3.08 -1.89
CA LYS A 332 -16.41 -4.26 -2.06
C LYS A 332 -16.82 -5.38 -1.11
N LYS A 333 -17.10 -5.02 0.15
CA LYS A 333 -17.56 -5.97 1.17
C LYS A 333 -18.84 -6.65 0.74
N LEU A 334 -19.82 -5.86 0.30
CA LEU A 334 -21.12 -6.33 -0.18
C LEU A 334 -21.12 -6.65 -1.68
N LYS A 335 -19.97 -6.75 -2.35
CA LYS A 335 -19.90 -7.01 -3.80
C LYS A 335 -20.69 -8.26 -4.21
N GLY A 336 -20.65 -9.32 -3.40
CA GLY A 336 -21.41 -10.55 -3.67
C GLY A 336 -22.91 -10.28 -3.71
N PHE A 337 -23.43 -9.62 -2.69
CA PHE A 337 -24.81 -9.14 -2.62
C PHE A 337 -25.16 -8.20 -3.78
N CYS A 338 -24.34 -7.19 -4.06
CA CYS A 338 -24.59 -6.22 -5.12
C CYS A 338 -24.54 -6.84 -6.53
N SER A 339 -23.73 -7.87 -6.75
CA SER A 339 -23.64 -8.57 -8.03
C SER A 339 -24.76 -9.59 -8.25
N ASN A 340 -25.25 -10.23 -7.18
CA ASN A 340 -26.38 -11.15 -7.26
C ASN A 340 -27.27 -11.06 -6.00
N PRO A 341 -28.28 -10.16 -6.00
CA PRO A 341 -29.11 -9.89 -4.83
C PRO A 341 -29.91 -11.10 -4.34
N THR A 342 -30.15 -12.08 -5.22
CA THR A 342 -30.95 -13.28 -4.95
C THR A 342 -30.13 -14.48 -4.48
N ASP A 343 -28.80 -14.36 -4.39
CA ASP A 343 -27.92 -15.40 -3.84
C ASP A 343 -27.90 -15.35 -2.30
N TYR A 344 -28.99 -15.81 -1.68
CA TYR A 344 -29.14 -15.90 -0.22
C TYR A 344 -28.19 -16.91 0.45
N ASP A 345 -27.44 -17.69 -0.35
CA ASP A 345 -26.39 -18.60 0.12
C ASP A 345 -24.97 -18.04 -0.08
N GLY A 346 -24.89 -16.81 -0.61
CA GLY A 346 -23.67 -16.09 -0.89
C GLY A 346 -22.88 -15.72 0.38
N LYS A 347 -21.61 -15.38 0.21
CA LYS A 347 -20.66 -15.10 1.31
C LYS A 347 -21.08 -13.99 2.27
N ASN A 348 -22.01 -13.13 1.86
CA ASN A 348 -22.50 -11.98 2.61
C ASN A 348 -23.71 -12.31 3.49
N TYR A 349 -24.30 -13.50 3.36
CA TYR A 349 -25.46 -13.90 4.14
C TYR A 349 -25.06 -14.87 5.27
N GLU A 350 -25.51 -14.56 6.48
CA GLU A 350 -25.47 -15.45 7.62
C GLU A 350 -26.86 -16.07 7.82
N LYS A 351 -26.91 -17.40 8.02
CA LYS A 351 -28.16 -18.09 8.37
C LYS A 351 -28.26 -18.25 9.88
N TRP A 352 -29.41 -17.89 10.41
CA TRP A 352 -29.72 -17.88 11.82
C TRP A 352 -31.01 -18.62 12.09
N GLN A 353 -31.09 -19.24 13.26
CA GLN A 353 -32.26 -19.94 13.74
C GLN A 353 -32.63 -19.40 15.11
N CYS A 354 -33.75 -18.69 15.18
CA CYS A 354 -34.26 -18.11 16.41
C CYS A 354 -35.44 -18.92 16.95
N TYR A 355 -35.50 -19.18 18.24
CA TYR A 355 -36.68 -19.77 18.88
C TYR A 355 -37.26 -18.81 19.91
N TYR A 356 -38.58 -18.92 20.10
CA TYR A 356 -39.31 -18.26 21.18
C TYR A 356 -39.89 -19.32 22.11
N LYS A 357 -39.45 -19.33 23.38
CA LYS A 357 -40.02 -20.20 24.42
C LYS A 357 -40.78 -19.41 25.48
N SER A 358 -40.27 -18.24 25.85
CA SER A 358 -40.96 -17.27 26.73
C SER A 358 -40.33 -15.89 26.57
N ILE A 359 -40.93 -14.84 27.15
CA ILE A 359 -40.36 -13.47 27.17
C ILE A 359 -38.92 -13.45 27.69
N LYS A 360 -38.54 -14.38 28.58
CA LYS A 360 -37.17 -14.46 29.14
C LYS A 360 -36.25 -15.46 28.42
N ASP A 361 -36.76 -16.20 27.42
CA ASP A 361 -36.04 -17.27 26.73
C ASP A 361 -36.35 -17.23 25.23
N ILE A 362 -35.74 -16.25 24.57
CA ILE A 362 -35.71 -16.06 23.13
C ILE A 362 -34.23 -16.02 22.72
N LYS A 363 -33.78 -16.98 21.90
CA LYS A 363 -32.38 -17.03 21.47
C LYS A 363 -32.27 -17.32 19.98
N CYS A 364 -31.24 -16.77 19.39
CA CYS A 364 -30.86 -16.95 17.99
C CYS A 364 -29.51 -17.66 17.93
N HIS A 365 -29.42 -18.67 17.06
CA HIS A 365 -28.17 -19.39 16.82
C HIS A 365 -27.79 -19.40 15.35
N MET A 366 -26.52 -19.17 15.05
CA MET A 366 -26.03 -19.19 13.67
C MET A 366 -25.79 -20.64 13.22
N THR A 367 -26.19 -20.96 11.98
CA THR A 367 -26.13 -22.32 11.43
C THR A 367 -25.06 -22.51 10.35
N ASN A 368 -24.34 -21.46 9.90
CA ASN A 368 -23.39 -21.56 8.79
C ASN A 368 -22.09 -20.74 8.98
N LEU A 369 -20.93 -21.42 9.04
CA LEU A 369 -19.58 -20.84 9.24
C LEU A 369 -18.79 -20.68 7.92
N LYS A 370 -19.38 -20.08 6.89
CA LYS A 370 -18.72 -19.93 5.56
C LYS A 370 -17.60 -18.86 5.51
N GLN A 371 -17.35 -18.11 6.58
CA GLN A 371 -16.31 -17.08 6.62
C GLN A 371 -14.93 -17.66 7.00
N LYS A 372 -13.86 -17.17 6.36
CA LYS A 372 -12.46 -17.61 6.57
C LYS A 372 -11.89 -17.26 7.95
N VAL A 373 -12.60 -16.48 8.76
CA VAL A 373 -12.21 -16.14 10.13
C VAL A 373 -13.07 -16.98 11.08
N PRO A 374 -12.49 -17.92 11.85
CA PRO A 374 -13.22 -18.69 12.83
C PRO A 374 -13.45 -17.82 14.07
N LYS A 375 -14.40 -16.92 13.97
CA LYS A 375 -15.04 -16.29 15.12
C LYS A 375 -16.52 -16.37 14.84
N TYR A 376 -17.36 -16.45 15.88
CA TYR A 376 -18.83 -16.53 15.79
C TYR A 376 -19.46 -17.94 15.77
N LEU A 377 -19.24 -18.74 16.82
CA LEU A 377 -20.28 -19.68 17.27
C LEU A 377 -21.34 -18.85 18.01
N LYS A 378 -22.19 -18.14 17.26
CA LYS A 378 -23.13 -17.16 17.81
C LYS A 378 -24.40 -17.88 18.30
N VAL A 379 -24.52 -18.03 19.62
CA VAL A 379 -25.83 -18.06 20.27
C VAL A 379 -25.95 -16.77 21.06
N MET A 380 -27.02 -16.03 20.83
CA MET A 380 -27.28 -14.75 21.49
C MET A 380 -28.77 -14.63 21.81
N ILE A 381 -29.11 -13.75 22.74
CA ILE A 381 -30.51 -13.40 22.97
C ILE A 381 -31.04 -12.60 21.77
N PHE A 382 -32.36 -12.60 21.57
CA PHE A 382 -32.96 -11.97 20.39
C PHE A 382 -32.65 -10.47 20.30
N ASP A 383 -32.63 -9.74 21.42
CA ASP A 383 -32.35 -8.30 21.41
C ASP A 383 -30.94 -8.00 20.90
N GLU A 384 -29.93 -8.75 21.37
CA GLU A 384 -28.55 -8.66 20.87
C GLU A 384 -28.45 -9.01 19.38
N PHE A 385 -29.20 -10.02 18.93
CA PHE A 385 -29.28 -10.39 17.52
C PHE A 385 -29.87 -9.26 16.67
N PHE A 386 -30.94 -8.63 17.15
CA PHE A 386 -31.61 -7.55 16.44
C PHE A 386 -30.71 -6.32 16.32
N ASP A 387 -30.08 -5.90 17.41
CA ASP A 387 -29.14 -4.77 17.42
C ASP A 387 -27.92 -5.02 16.53
N MET A 388 -27.37 -6.25 16.59
CA MET A 388 -26.31 -6.70 15.69
C MET A 388 -26.76 -6.57 14.23
N TRP A 389 -27.92 -7.10 13.88
CA TRP A 389 -28.43 -7.05 12.52
C TRP A 389 -28.60 -5.62 12.02
N VAL A 390 -29.24 -4.75 12.80
CA VAL A 390 -29.45 -3.34 12.43
C VAL A 390 -28.11 -2.60 12.26
N THR A 391 -27.16 -2.82 13.17
CA THR A 391 -25.85 -2.15 13.16
C THR A 391 -24.97 -2.55 11.98
N TYR A 392 -25.06 -3.80 11.52
CA TYR A 392 -24.26 -4.28 10.38
C TYR A 392 -24.97 -4.13 9.03
N LEU A 393 -26.27 -3.86 9.03
CA LEU A 393 -27.06 -3.56 7.84
C LEU A 393 -26.98 -2.07 7.44
N LEU A 394 -27.00 -1.17 8.43
CA LEU A 394 -26.80 0.28 8.28
C LEU A 394 -25.31 0.62 8.09
#